data_AF-A0A316THQ5-F1
#
_entry.id   AF-A0A316THQ5-F1
#
_cell.length_a   1.000
_cell.length_b   1.000
_cell.length_c   1.000
_cell.angle_alpha   90.00
_cell.angle_beta   90.00
_cell.angle_gamma   90.00
#
_symmetry.space_group_name_H-M   'P 1'
#
loop_
_entity.id
_entity.type
_entity.pdbx_description
1 polymer ?
#
loop_
_entity_poly.entity_id
_entity_poly.type
_entity_poly.pdbx_seq_one_letter_code
_entity_poly.pdbx_strand_id
1 'polypeptide(L)'
;MSDKIDKIKSMADSEKFKAAVLKIKDNFKKFQELCTKLYRKAFVGFDAAGKKLHQAGISANSVTITGFVIGLLAINFLSMGMYGFALLCILINRAFDALDGSIAKYAGKTDFGVFLDAALDYMFYAGVIFGFALAHPAQNAVAAIFLLFGFTSAAAALLSYAVIAYKNNAPKLPEVSQSPFYLGGVAQGSETLVALIVLCLIPGLFMPIAIILGCLSFVKALSVIVTAYYNFVIAARQKAEPKKEAKEKTPDAQ
;
A
#
# COMPACT_ATOMS: atom_id res chain seq x y z
N MET A 1 33.56 29.33 -7.78
CA MET A 1 32.31 28.54 -7.62
C MET A 1 31.62 28.30 -8.97
N SER A 2 31.60 29.30 -9.87
CA SER A 2 31.08 29.15 -11.25
C SER A 2 31.76 28.03 -12.05
N ASP A 3 33.09 27.98 -12.08
CA ASP A 3 33.84 26.96 -12.84
C ASP A 3 33.50 25.50 -12.48
N LYS A 4 33.20 25.21 -11.20
CA LYS A 4 32.78 23.85 -10.80
C LYS A 4 31.37 23.53 -11.27
N ILE A 5 30.47 24.52 -11.27
CA ILE A 5 29.08 24.38 -11.73
C ILE A 5 29.04 24.24 -13.26
N ASP A 6 29.87 24.99 -13.98
CA ASP A 6 29.96 24.96 -15.43
C ASP A 6 30.59 23.65 -15.94
N LYS A 7 31.55 23.09 -15.18
CA LYS A 7 32.12 21.76 -15.44
C LYS A 7 31.13 20.62 -15.18
N ILE A 8 30.27 20.75 -14.16
CA ILE A 8 29.18 19.80 -13.89
C ILE A 8 28.11 19.89 -14.99
N LYS A 9 27.77 21.10 -15.45
CA LYS A 9 26.85 21.31 -16.59
C LYS A 9 27.39 20.71 -17.89
N SER A 10 28.67 20.88 -18.20
CA SER A 10 29.25 20.33 -19.43
C SER A 10 29.36 18.79 -19.40
N MET A 11 29.55 18.19 -18.22
CA MET A 11 29.46 16.73 -18.04
C MET A 11 28.03 16.20 -18.20
N ALA A 12 27.03 16.93 -17.69
CA ALA A 12 25.62 16.57 -17.85
C ALA A 12 25.10 16.74 -19.29
N ASP A 13 25.69 17.67 -20.06
CA ASP A 13 25.33 17.91 -21.46
C ASP A 13 26.13 17.04 -22.44
N SER A 14 27.03 16.20 -21.94
CA SER A 14 27.75 15.21 -22.75
C SER A 14 26.78 14.24 -23.41
N GLU A 15 26.91 14.09 -24.73
CA GLU A 15 26.26 13.05 -25.53
C GLU A 15 26.30 11.66 -24.85
N LYS A 16 27.42 11.33 -24.18
CA LYS A 16 27.57 10.07 -23.42
C LYS A 16 26.63 9.98 -22.21
N PHE A 17 26.43 11.08 -21.48
CA PHE A 17 25.52 11.12 -20.33
C PHE A 17 24.07 11.01 -20.78
N LYS A 18 23.68 11.75 -21.83
CA LYS A 18 22.33 11.64 -22.42
C LYS A 18 22.06 10.23 -22.93
N ALA A 19 23.02 9.61 -23.62
CA ALA A 19 22.90 8.22 -24.08
C ALA A 19 22.78 7.22 -22.92
N ALA A 20 23.54 7.39 -21.84
CA ALA A 20 23.44 6.56 -20.64
C ALA A 20 22.07 6.70 -19.95
N VAL A 21 21.56 7.93 -19.80
CA VAL A 21 20.24 8.21 -19.24
C VAL A 21 19.14 7.59 -20.11
N LEU A 22 19.24 7.71 -21.45
CA LEU A 22 18.28 7.09 -22.37
C LEU A 22 18.28 5.56 -22.21
N LYS A 23 19.46 4.95 -22.13
CA LYS A 23 19.63 3.50 -21.97
C LYS A 23 19.07 3.00 -20.64
N ILE A 24 19.26 3.75 -19.56
CA ILE A 24 18.65 3.46 -18.24
C ILE A 24 17.13 3.55 -18.34
N LYS A 25 16.61 4.59 -18.99
CA LYS A 25 15.17 4.80 -19.15
C LYS A 25 14.52 3.69 -19.98
N ASP A 26 15.18 3.25 -21.05
CA ASP A 26 14.72 2.14 -21.89
C ASP A 26 14.78 0.79 -21.16
N ASN A 27 15.85 0.53 -20.40
CA ASN A 27 15.93 -0.66 -19.55
C ASN A 27 14.84 -0.66 -18.48
N PHE A 28 14.58 0.50 -17.86
CA PHE A 28 13.50 0.65 -16.88
C PHE A 28 12.13 0.39 -17.51
N LYS A 29 11.88 0.90 -18.72
CA LYS A 29 10.64 0.66 -19.46
C LYS A 29 10.47 -0.81 -19.84
N LYS A 30 11.53 -1.47 -20.35
CA LYS A 30 11.53 -2.92 -20.62
C LYS A 30 11.27 -3.75 -19.37
N PHE A 31 11.90 -3.38 -18.25
CA PHE A 31 11.66 -4.02 -16.97
C PHE A 31 10.20 -3.86 -16.53
N GLN A 32 9.65 -2.64 -16.63
CA GLN A 32 8.25 -2.36 -16.30
C GLN A 32 7.28 -3.17 -17.18
N GLU A 33 7.54 -3.28 -18.48
CA GLU A 33 6.75 -4.13 -19.40
C GLU A 33 6.84 -5.61 -19.04
N LEU A 34 8.04 -6.11 -18.69
CA LEU A 34 8.24 -7.49 -18.28
C LEU A 34 7.48 -7.81 -16.98
N CYS A 35 7.62 -6.94 -15.98
CA CYS A 35 6.87 -7.03 -14.72
C CYS A 35 5.36 -7.01 -14.97
N THR A 36 4.88 -6.14 -15.86
CA THR A 36 3.45 -6.05 -16.20
C THR A 36 2.95 -7.34 -16.87
N LYS A 37 3.73 -7.92 -17.78
CA LYS A 37 3.38 -9.20 -18.43
C LYS A 37 3.37 -10.36 -17.44
N LEU A 38 4.38 -10.45 -16.57
CA LEU A 38 4.46 -11.46 -15.53
C LEU A 38 3.31 -11.33 -14.55
N TYR A 39 3.02 -10.11 -14.09
CA TYR A 39 1.90 -9.81 -13.21
C TYR A 39 0.56 -10.21 -13.83
N ARG A 40 0.31 -9.84 -15.10
CA ARG A 40 -0.91 -10.23 -15.81
C ARG A 40 -1.04 -11.75 -15.91
N LYS A 41 0.04 -12.46 -16.23
CA LYS A 41 0.03 -13.92 -16.33
C LYS A 41 -0.24 -14.58 -14.98
N ALA A 42 0.41 -14.11 -13.92
CA ALA A 42 0.16 -14.55 -12.55
C ALA A 42 -1.31 -14.30 -12.16
N PHE A 43 -1.82 -13.10 -12.42
CA PHE A 43 -3.20 -12.72 -12.13
C PHE A 43 -4.23 -13.62 -12.82
N VAL A 44 -4.04 -13.94 -14.10
CA VAL A 44 -4.91 -14.90 -14.81
C VAL A 44 -4.85 -16.28 -14.17
N GLY A 45 -3.67 -16.72 -13.74
CA GLY A 45 -3.50 -17.98 -13.01
C GLY A 45 -4.23 -17.99 -11.67
N PHE A 46 -4.10 -16.92 -10.88
CA PHE A 46 -4.80 -16.77 -9.60
C PHE A 46 -6.32 -16.67 -9.75
N ASP A 47 -6.80 -15.94 -10.76
CA ASP A 47 -8.24 -15.83 -11.03
C ASP A 47 -8.84 -17.20 -11.43
N ALA A 48 -8.13 -17.96 -12.27
CA ALA A 48 -8.54 -19.32 -12.63
C ALA A 48 -8.49 -20.29 -11.43
N ALA A 49 -7.45 -20.20 -10.59
CA ALA A 49 -7.34 -21.00 -9.38
C ALA A 49 -8.45 -20.64 -8.38
N GLY A 50 -8.72 -19.35 -8.16
CA GLY A 50 -9.79 -18.87 -7.29
C GLY A 50 -11.16 -19.36 -7.73
N LYS A 51 -11.43 -19.36 -9.04
CA LYS A 51 -12.65 -19.95 -9.60
C LYS A 51 -12.79 -21.44 -9.28
N LYS A 52 -11.71 -22.22 -9.46
CA LYS A 52 -11.71 -23.66 -9.14
C LYS A 52 -11.91 -23.94 -7.66
N LEU A 53 -11.24 -23.18 -6.78
CA LEU A 53 -11.37 -23.33 -5.33
C LEU A 53 -12.77 -22.94 -4.86
N HIS A 54 -13.37 -21.90 -5.43
CA HIS A 54 -14.76 -21.56 -5.19
C HIS A 54 -15.70 -22.70 -5.60
N GLN A 55 -15.49 -23.29 -6.80
CA GLN A 55 -16.26 -24.47 -7.25
C GLN A 55 -16.08 -25.69 -6.35
N ALA A 56 -14.92 -25.82 -5.69
CA ALA A 56 -14.65 -26.86 -4.70
C ALA A 56 -15.23 -26.55 -3.30
N GLY A 57 -15.94 -25.43 -3.12
CA GLY A 57 -16.57 -25.05 -1.85
C GLY A 57 -15.61 -24.46 -0.80
N ILE A 58 -14.39 -24.10 -1.19
CA ILE A 58 -13.42 -23.48 -0.27
C ILE A 58 -13.79 -22.01 -0.07
N SER A 59 -13.91 -21.58 1.19
CA SER A 59 -14.21 -20.19 1.53
C SER A 59 -12.97 -19.29 1.45
N ALA A 60 -13.15 -18.05 1.00
CA ALA A 60 -12.09 -17.03 0.97
C ALA A 60 -11.45 -16.86 2.37
N ASN A 61 -12.27 -16.77 3.41
CA ASN A 61 -11.80 -16.61 4.80
C ASN A 61 -10.84 -17.73 5.24
N SER A 62 -11.08 -18.97 4.81
CA SER A 62 -10.19 -20.09 5.16
C SER A 62 -8.82 -19.93 4.52
N VAL A 63 -8.79 -19.42 3.29
CA VAL A 63 -7.55 -19.12 2.57
C VAL A 63 -6.82 -17.97 3.25
N THR A 64 -7.51 -16.88 3.62
CA THR A 64 -6.92 -15.75 4.36
C THR A 64 -6.28 -16.21 5.68
N ILE A 65 -6.99 -16.98 6.49
CA ILE A 65 -6.49 -17.49 7.78
C ILE A 65 -5.28 -18.40 7.59
N THR A 66 -5.34 -19.32 6.63
CA THR A 66 -4.24 -20.25 6.35
C THR A 66 -3.00 -19.48 5.88
N GLY A 67 -3.18 -18.51 4.98
CA GLY A 67 -2.12 -17.64 4.51
C GLY A 67 -1.50 -16.85 5.65
N PHE A 68 -2.30 -16.29 6.56
CA PHE A 68 -1.84 -15.58 7.74
C PHE A 68 -1.01 -16.46 8.68
N VAL A 69 -1.48 -17.67 9.01
CA VAL A 69 -0.74 -18.61 9.88
C VAL A 69 0.62 -18.96 9.27
N ILE A 70 0.69 -19.22 7.96
CA ILE A 70 1.98 -19.44 7.27
C ILE A 70 2.84 -18.17 7.33
N GLY A 71 2.24 -17.00 7.15
CA GLY A 71 2.91 -15.71 7.25
C GLY A 71 3.56 -15.47 8.61
N LEU A 72 2.92 -15.89 9.72
CA LEU A 72 3.50 -15.79 11.06
C LEU A 72 4.78 -16.61 11.24
N LEU A 73 4.94 -17.70 10.49
CA LEU A 73 6.19 -18.47 10.50
C LEU A 73 7.37 -17.63 9.99
N ALA A 74 7.13 -16.62 9.13
CA ALA A 74 8.17 -15.71 8.68
C ALA A 74 8.83 -14.98 9.85
N ILE A 75 8.09 -14.64 10.91
CA ILE A 75 8.63 -13.94 12.10
C ILE A 75 9.71 -14.80 12.77
N ASN A 76 9.44 -16.11 12.91
CA ASN A 76 10.38 -17.06 13.50
C ASN A 76 11.62 -17.23 12.61
N PHE A 77 11.46 -17.34 11.30
CA PHE A 77 12.61 -17.44 10.40
C PHE A 77 13.42 -16.14 10.36
N LEU A 78 12.79 -14.97 10.42
CA LEU A 78 13.48 -13.68 10.50
C LEU A 78 14.29 -13.58 11.79
N SER A 79 13.72 -13.94 12.94
CA SER A 79 14.43 -13.86 14.22
C SER A 79 15.65 -14.80 14.28
N MET A 80 15.62 -15.91 13.54
CA MET A 80 16.74 -16.84 13.39
C MET A 80 17.74 -16.45 12.28
N GLY A 81 17.52 -15.33 11.58
CA GLY A 81 18.35 -14.91 10.44
C GLY A 81 18.19 -15.78 9.19
N MET A 82 17.18 -16.64 9.14
CA MET A 82 16.85 -17.51 8.01
C MET A 82 16.03 -16.77 6.94
N TYR A 83 16.59 -15.69 6.39
CA TYR A 83 15.86 -14.76 5.52
C TYR A 83 15.26 -15.40 4.25
N GLY A 84 15.87 -16.45 3.70
CA GLY A 84 15.32 -17.18 2.54
C GLY A 84 14.01 -17.91 2.84
N PHE A 85 13.92 -18.57 4.01
CA PHE A 85 12.69 -19.22 4.44
C PHE A 85 11.63 -18.20 4.87
N ALA A 86 12.04 -17.10 5.51
CA ALA A 86 11.15 -15.98 5.79
C ALA A 86 10.54 -15.42 4.50
N LEU A 87 11.36 -15.20 3.46
CA LEU A 87 10.90 -14.74 2.17
C LEU A 87 9.88 -15.70 1.54
N LEU A 88 10.13 -17.01 1.61
CA LEU A 88 9.20 -18.01 1.12
C LEU A 88 7.83 -17.92 1.83
N CYS A 89 7.82 -17.82 3.16
CA CYS A 89 6.61 -17.65 3.95
C CYS A 89 5.85 -16.36 3.58
N ILE A 90 6.58 -15.24 3.40
CA ILE A 90 6.01 -13.95 2.98
C ILE A 90 5.36 -14.08 1.60
N LEU A 91 6.03 -14.70 0.63
CA LEU A 91 5.50 -14.87 -0.72
C LEU A 91 4.28 -15.80 -0.75
N ILE A 92 4.27 -16.87 0.04
CA ILE A 92 3.10 -17.76 0.16
C ILE A 92 1.92 -16.99 0.76
N ASN A 93 2.14 -16.24 1.83
CA ASN A 93 1.11 -15.41 2.45
C ASN A 93 0.50 -14.41 1.45
N ARG A 94 1.34 -13.70 0.66
CA ARG A 94 0.86 -12.77 -0.38
C ARG A 94 0.16 -13.46 -1.55
N ALA A 95 0.54 -14.70 -1.87
CA ALA A 95 -0.16 -15.50 -2.87
C ALA A 95 -1.56 -15.91 -2.40
N PHE A 96 -1.73 -16.18 -1.10
CA PHE A 96 -3.01 -16.56 -0.51
C PHE A 96 -3.97 -15.37 -0.44
N ASP A 97 -3.46 -14.18 -0.12
CA ASP A 97 -4.17 -12.89 -0.20
C ASP A 97 -4.68 -12.61 -1.64
N ALA A 98 -3.84 -12.79 -2.66
CA ALA A 98 -4.29 -12.67 -4.04
C ALA A 98 -5.38 -13.71 -4.43
N LEU A 99 -5.32 -14.89 -3.80
CA LEU A 99 -6.23 -16.00 -4.06
C LEU A 99 -7.58 -15.83 -3.36
N ASP A 100 -7.60 -15.36 -2.11
CA ASP A 100 -8.84 -15.13 -1.38
C ASP A 100 -9.69 -14.00 -2.02
N GLY A 101 -9.04 -12.94 -2.52
CA GLY A 101 -9.71 -11.88 -3.27
C GLY A 101 -10.28 -12.39 -4.58
N SER A 102 -9.56 -13.32 -5.23
CA SER A 102 -10.04 -14.02 -6.43
C SER A 102 -11.23 -14.93 -6.12
N ILE A 103 -11.23 -15.66 -5.00
CA ILE A 103 -12.37 -16.49 -4.55
C ILE A 103 -13.57 -15.59 -4.23
N ALA A 104 -13.38 -14.51 -3.45
CA ALA A 104 -14.43 -13.58 -3.04
C ALA A 104 -15.09 -12.88 -4.24
N LYS A 105 -14.36 -12.67 -5.33
CA LYS A 105 -14.91 -12.15 -6.59
C LYS A 105 -15.97 -13.07 -7.19
N TYR A 106 -15.83 -14.39 -7.05
CA TYR A 106 -16.79 -15.37 -7.56
C TYR A 106 -17.86 -15.76 -6.53
N ALA A 107 -17.47 -15.86 -5.25
CA ALA A 107 -18.36 -16.23 -4.15
C ALA A 107 -19.28 -15.09 -3.67
N GLY A 108 -18.95 -13.84 -4.02
CA GLY A 108 -19.55 -12.65 -3.43
C GLY A 108 -18.74 -12.14 -2.24
N LYS A 109 -18.51 -10.83 -2.19
CA LYS A 109 -17.80 -10.18 -1.08
C LYS A 109 -18.70 -10.12 0.15
N THR A 110 -18.14 -10.39 1.33
CA THR A 110 -18.84 -10.27 2.62
C THR A 110 -18.16 -9.22 3.48
N ASP A 111 -18.93 -8.52 4.32
CA ASP A 111 -18.37 -7.49 5.21
C ASP A 111 -17.33 -8.08 6.17
N PHE A 112 -17.59 -9.28 6.71
CA PHE A 112 -16.64 -9.99 7.56
C PHE A 112 -15.36 -10.38 6.81
N GLY A 113 -15.47 -10.85 5.56
CA GLY A 113 -14.30 -11.18 4.74
C GLY A 113 -13.43 -9.95 4.46
N VAL A 114 -14.04 -8.81 4.14
CA VAL A 114 -13.31 -7.53 3.94
C VAL A 114 -12.63 -7.07 5.22
N PHE A 115 -13.30 -7.20 6.38
CA PHE A 115 -12.69 -6.91 7.67
C PHE A 115 -11.52 -7.85 7.99
N LEU A 116 -11.70 -9.15 7.79
CA LEU A 116 -10.72 -10.18 8.11
C LEU A 116 -9.44 -10.02 7.29
N ASP A 117 -9.58 -9.81 5.99
CA ASP A 117 -8.49 -9.55 5.04
C ASP A 117 -7.64 -8.36 5.50
N ALA A 118 -8.28 -7.21 5.70
CA ALA A 118 -7.60 -6.00 6.17
C ALA A 118 -6.92 -6.18 7.54
N ALA A 119 -7.61 -6.79 8.51
CA ALA A 119 -7.08 -6.97 9.86
C ALA A 119 -5.84 -7.89 9.87
N LEU A 120 -5.91 -9.03 9.17
CA LEU A 120 -4.81 -9.98 9.11
C LEU A 120 -3.62 -9.42 8.31
N ASP A 121 -3.86 -8.58 7.33
CA ASP A 121 -2.81 -7.86 6.62
C ASP A 121 -2.04 -6.91 7.54
N TYR A 122 -2.74 -6.04 8.28
CA TYR A 122 -2.08 -5.14 9.23
C TYR A 122 -1.24 -5.91 10.26
N MET A 123 -1.77 -7.02 10.78
CA MET A 123 -1.05 -7.88 11.72
C MET A 123 0.18 -8.53 11.08
N PHE A 124 0.05 -9.03 9.84
CA PHE A 124 1.14 -9.66 9.12
C PHE A 124 2.29 -8.67 8.82
N TYR A 125 1.99 -7.50 8.25
CA TYR A 125 3.00 -6.50 7.94
C TYR A 125 3.72 -6.01 9.21
N ALA A 126 2.98 -5.71 10.28
CA ALA A 126 3.56 -5.36 11.57
C ALA A 126 4.44 -6.50 12.13
N GLY A 127 3.99 -7.74 12.01
CA GLY A 127 4.72 -8.93 12.42
C GLY A 127 6.04 -9.12 11.68
N VAL A 128 6.07 -8.87 10.37
CA VAL A 128 7.31 -8.94 9.56
C VAL A 128 8.31 -7.86 10.00
N ILE A 129 7.86 -6.63 10.22
CA ILE A 129 8.71 -5.53 10.74
C ILE A 129 9.28 -5.93 12.10
N PHE A 130 8.44 -6.50 12.97
CA PHE A 130 8.88 -7.02 14.26
C PHE A 130 9.89 -8.16 14.13
N GLY A 131 9.71 -9.08 13.18
CA GLY A 131 10.67 -10.15 12.89
C GLY A 131 12.06 -9.63 12.51
N PHE A 132 12.15 -8.58 11.70
CA PHE A 132 13.42 -7.93 11.38
C PHE A 132 14.06 -7.21 12.58
N ALA A 133 13.23 -6.66 13.48
CA ALA A 133 13.71 -6.11 14.75
C ALA A 133 14.35 -7.22 15.61
N LEU A 134 13.73 -8.40 15.68
CA LEU A 134 14.25 -9.55 16.42
C LEU A 134 15.54 -10.12 15.83
N ALA A 135 15.71 -10.07 14.50
CA ALA A 135 16.90 -10.60 13.83
C ALA A 135 18.21 -9.93 14.31
N HIS A 136 18.19 -8.60 14.45
CA HIS A 136 19.33 -7.81 14.92
C HIS A 136 18.87 -6.65 15.82
N PRO A 137 18.49 -6.89 17.09
CA PRO A 137 17.85 -5.88 17.92
C PRO A 137 18.68 -4.62 18.12
N ALA A 138 19.99 -4.76 18.33
CA ALA A 138 20.90 -3.63 18.54
C ALA A 138 20.95 -2.65 17.34
N GLN A 139 20.73 -3.15 16.12
CA GLN A 139 20.78 -2.34 14.90
C GLN A 139 19.37 -1.95 14.43
N ASN A 140 18.40 -2.86 14.52
CA ASN A 140 17.12 -2.71 13.85
C ASN A 140 16.00 -2.17 14.74
N ALA A 141 16.07 -2.34 16.07
CA ALA A 141 14.91 -2.11 16.94
C ALA A 141 14.35 -0.68 16.87
N VAL A 142 15.22 0.34 16.92
CA VAL A 142 14.78 1.75 16.86
C VAL A 142 14.11 2.08 15.53
N ALA A 143 14.70 1.65 14.42
CA ALA A 143 14.15 1.88 13.09
C ALA A 143 12.84 1.11 12.87
N ALA A 144 12.74 -0.12 13.38
CA ALA A 144 11.52 -0.91 13.36
C ALA A 144 10.39 -0.24 14.16
N ILE A 145 10.69 0.25 15.37
CA ILE A 145 9.71 0.97 16.20
C ILE A 145 9.26 2.25 15.50
N PHE A 146 10.17 3.01 14.90
CA PHE A 146 9.81 4.20 14.14
C PHE A 146 8.90 3.89 12.93
N LEU A 147 9.22 2.82 12.20
CA LEU A 147 8.37 2.33 11.11
C LEU A 147 6.98 1.90 11.61
N LEU A 148 6.91 1.11 12.69
CA LEU A 148 5.65 0.68 13.30
C LEU A 148 4.84 1.87 13.80
N PHE A 149 5.49 2.90 14.37
CA PHE A 149 4.83 4.12 14.81
C PHE A 149 4.16 4.83 13.62
N GLY A 150 4.90 5.08 12.53
CA GLY A 150 4.34 5.69 11.32
C GLY A 150 3.23 4.83 10.68
N PHE A 151 3.45 3.52 10.58
CA PHE A 151 2.47 2.57 10.05
C PHE A 151 1.17 2.58 10.86
N THR A 152 1.27 2.54 12.18
CA THR A 152 0.12 2.58 13.09
C THR A 152 -0.62 3.92 13.00
N SER A 153 0.10 5.05 12.90
CA SER A 153 -0.52 6.35 12.68
C SER A 153 -1.31 6.41 11.36
N ALA A 154 -0.75 5.87 10.27
CA ALA A 154 -1.44 5.82 8.99
C ALA A 154 -2.68 4.92 9.03
N ALA A 155 -2.56 3.73 9.63
CA ALA A 155 -3.66 2.78 9.79
C ALA A 155 -4.79 3.38 10.64
N ALA A 156 -4.46 4.00 11.78
CA ALA A 156 -5.45 4.63 12.66
C ALA A 156 -6.19 5.78 11.96
N ALA A 157 -5.48 6.62 11.19
CA ALA A 157 -6.09 7.69 10.41
C ALA A 157 -7.06 7.15 9.34
N LEU A 158 -6.66 6.10 8.62
CA LEU A 158 -7.48 5.44 7.60
C LEU A 158 -8.75 4.81 8.19
N LEU A 159 -8.60 4.03 9.27
CA LEU A 159 -9.72 3.38 9.95
C LEU A 159 -10.69 4.42 10.51
N SER A 160 -10.18 5.46 11.16
CA SER A 160 -11.01 6.55 11.70
C SER A 160 -11.77 7.28 10.59
N TYR A 161 -11.10 7.58 9.46
CA TYR A 161 -11.75 8.17 8.29
C TYR A 161 -12.86 7.27 7.74
N ALA A 162 -12.59 5.98 7.56
CA ALA A 162 -13.55 5.01 7.01
C ALA A 162 -14.82 4.90 7.89
N VAL A 163 -14.66 4.82 9.22
CA VAL A 163 -15.79 4.75 10.17
C VAL A 163 -16.67 5.99 10.07
N ILE A 164 -16.08 7.19 10.07
CA ILE A 164 -16.85 8.44 9.97
C ILE A 164 -17.49 8.61 8.60
N ALA A 165 -16.79 8.25 7.52
CA ALA A 165 -17.31 8.30 6.16
C ALA A 165 -18.52 7.37 5.98
N TYR A 166 -18.44 6.14 6.53
CA TYR A 166 -19.54 5.17 6.53
C TYR A 166 -20.75 5.70 7.31
N LYS A 167 -20.53 6.22 8.53
CA LYS A 167 -21.60 6.81 9.36
C LYS A 167 -22.34 7.95 8.67
N ASN A 168 -21.62 8.78 7.91
CA ASN A 168 -22.18 9.97 7.27
C ASN A 168 -22.94 9.69 5.96
N ASN A 169 -23.16 8.41 5.58
CA ASN A 169 -23.85 8.02 4.35
C ASN A 169 -23.35 8.80 3.12
N ALA A 170 -22.03 9.06 3.02
CA ALA A 170 -21.48 9.91 1.99
C ALA A 170 -21.98 9.44 0.60
N PRO A 171 -22.84 10.22 -0.12
CA PRO A 171 -23.52 9.75 -1.34
C PRO A 171 -22.55 9.53 -2.51
N LYS A 172 -21.31 9.97 -2.34
CA LYS A 172 -20.16 9.62 -3.14
C LYS A 172 -19.05 9.33 -2.13
N LEU A 173 -18.79 8.05 -1.86
CA LEU A 173 -17.40 7.64 -1.63
C LEU A 173 -16.61 8.29 -2.79
N PRO A 174 -15.49 9.00 -2.55
CA PRO A 174 -14.66 9.44 -3.67
C PRO A 174 -14.46 8.23 -4.59
N GLU A 175 -14.53 8.41 -5.92
CA GLU A 175 -14.34 7.32 -6.88
C GLU A 175 -12.96 6.67 -6.64
N VAL A 176 -12.99 5.63 -5.83
CA VAL A 176 -11.90 4.82 -5.33
C VAL A 176 -12.40 3.40 -5.57
N SER A 177 -12.32 2.97 -6.81
CA SER A 177 -13.16 1.90 -7.35
C SER A 177 -12.88 0.49 -6.82
N GLN A 178 -12.08 0.29 -5.77
CA GLN A 178 -11.95 -1.00 -5.10
C GLN A 178 -11.55 -0.81 -3.61
N SER A 179 -12.46 -1.15 -2.68
CA SER A 179 -12.31 -1.29 -1.22
C SER A 179 -12.43 -0.02 -0.33
N PRO A 180 -13.25 -0.06 0.76
CA PRO A 180 -13.55 1.07 1.64
C PRO A 180 -12.36 1.60 2.48
N PHE A 181 -11.14 1.06 2.30
CA PHE A 181 -9.91 1.50 2.95
C PHE A 181 -8.86 2.09 1.98
N TYR A 182 -9.20 2.25 0.70
CA TYR A 182 -8.28 2.75 -0.32
C TYR A 182 -8.20 4.29 -0.32
N LEU A 183 -7.21 4.85 0.38
CA LEU A 183 -6.62 6.12 -0.06
C LEU A 183 -5.32 5.75 -0.77
N GLY A 184 -5.34 5.88 -2.10
CA GLY A 184 -4.17 5.67 -2.97
C GLY A 184 -2.95 6.44 -2.47
N GLY A 185 -1.74 5.89 -2.62
CA GLY A 185 -0.50 6.57 -2.26
C GLY A 185 0.76 5.70 -2.37
N VAL A 186 1.93 6.29 -2.12
CA VAL A 186 3.22 5.58 -2.05
C VAL A 186 3.23 4.62 -0.84
N ALA A 187 3.83 3.43 -0.99
CA ALA A 187 3.88 2.35 0.02
C ALA A 187 2.51 1.72 0.34
N GLN A 188 1.85 1.14 -0.67
CA GLN A 188 0.48 0.64 -0.53
C GLN A 188 0.37 -0.88 -0.52
N GLY A 189 1.08 -1.59 -1.42
CA GLY A 189 1.06 -3.06 -1.41
C GLY A 189 2.17 -3.66 -2.26
N SER A 190 2.25 -3.29 -3.54
CA SER A 190 3.33 -3.71 -4.42
C SER A 190 4.68 -3.13 -4.00
N GLU A 191 4.74 -1.85 -3.61
CA GLU A 191 5.99 -1.23 -3.15
C GLU A 191 6.44 -1.82 -1.82
N THR A 192 5.49 -2.09 -0.92
CA THR A 192 5.77 -2.71 0.38
C THR A 192 6.26 -4.14 0.19
N LEU A 193 5.63 -4.93 -0.69
CA LEU A 193 6.08 -6.28 -1.02
C LEU A 193 7.48 -6.26 -1.64
N VAL A 194 7.76 -5.35 -2.58
CA VAL A 194 9.11 -5.19 -3.15
C VAL A 194 10.11 -4.83 -2.07
N ALA A 195 9.77 -3.94 -1.14
CA ALA A 195 10.62 -3.60 -0.01
C ALA A 195 10.88 -4.83 0.88
N LEU A 196 9.86 -5.63 1.20
CA LEU A 196 10.03 -6.87 1.98
C LEU A 196 10.94 -7.89 1.28
N ILE A 197 10.78 -8.06 -0.04
CA ILE A 197 11.65 -8.93 -0.84
C ILE A 197 13.09 -8.43 -0.76
N VAL A 198 13.32 -7.14 -1.01
CA VAL A 198 14.67 -6.52 -0.92
C VAL A 198 15.26 -6.68 0.47
N LEU A 199 14.48 -6.50 1.52
CA LEU A 199 14.92 -6.65 2.91
C LEU A 199 15.28 -8.09 3.27
N CYS A 200 14.59 -9.08 2.70
CA CYS A 200 14.98 -10.48 2.89
C CYS A 200 16.24 -10.85 2.10
N LEU A 201 16.46 -10.24 0.93
CA LEU A 201 17.66 -10.49 0.12
C LEU A 201 18.89 -9.75 0.67
N ILE A 202 18.70 -8.56 1.23
CA ILE A 202 19.75 -7.68 1.75
C ILE A 202 19.31 -7.13 3.13
N PRO A 203 19.44 -7.93 4.20
CA PRO A 203 18.94 -7.56 5.53
C PRO A 203 19.66 -6.34 6.12
N GLY A 204 20.90 -6.05 5.70
CA GLY A 204 21.65 -4.87 6.12
C GLY A 204 21.01 -3.53 5.70
N LEU A 205 20.08 -3.53 4.75
CA LEU A 205 19.33 -2.33 4.34
C LEU A 205 18.10 -2.05 5.21
N PHE A 206 17.84 -2.85 6.25
CA PHE A 206 16.65 -2.69 7.07
C PHE A 206 16.52 -1.31 7.69
N MET A 207 17.53 -0.84 8.41
CA MET A 207 17.50 0.46 9.08
C MET A 207 17.16 1.63 8.13
N PRO A 208 17.89 1.86 7.01
CA PRO A 208 17.58 2.98 6.12
C PRO A 208 16.21 2.86 5.46
N ILE A 209 15.82 1.65 5.02
CA ILE A 209 14.50 1.42 4.41
C ILE A 209 13.38 1.66 5.43
N ALA A 210 13.53 1.19 6.66
CA ALA A 210 12.54 1.37 7.71
C ALA A 210 12.34 2.85 8.08
N ILE A 211 13.41 3.64 8.13
CA ILE A 211 13.32 5.09 8.35
C ILE A 211 12.57 5.77 7.19
N ILE A 212 12.93 5.46 5.94
CA ILE A 212 12.27 6.04 4.77
C ILE A 212 10.78 5.69 4.74
N LEU A 213 10.44 4.41 4.94
CA LEU A 213 9.05 3.95 4.98
C LEU A 213 8.29 4.53 6.19
N GLY A 214 8.95 4.73 7.33
CA GLY A 214 8.36 5.38 8.50
C GLY A 214 7.95 6.82 8.19
N CYS A 215 8.86 7.60 7.58
CA CYS A 215 8.58 8.96 7.12
C CYS A 215 7.43 9.00 6.11
N LEU A 216 7.43 8.11 5.11
CA LEU A 216 6.35 8.02 4.12
C LEU A 216 5.01 7.68 4.79
N SER A 217 5.02 6.82 5.81
CA SER A 217 3.81 6.49 6.57
C SER A 217 3.27 7.68 7.36
N PHE A 218 4.13 8.54 7.90
CA PHE A 218 3.69 9.81 8.52
C PHE A 218 3.06 10.76 7.51
N VAL A 219 3.71 10.94 6.36
CA VAL A 219 3.17 11.77 5.28
C VAL A 219 1.79 11.26 4.89
N LYS A 220 1.63 9.94 4.74
CA LYS A 220 0.34 9.31 4.47
C LYS A 220 -0.68 9.61 5.56
N ALA A 221 -0.35 9.43 6.84
CA ALA A 221 -1.25 9.74 7.95
C ALA A 221 -1.75 11.19 7.90
N LEU A 222 -0.84 12.14 7.69
CA LEU A 222 -1.18 13.56 7.56
C LEU A 222 -2.05 13.84 6.34
N SER A 223 -1.74 13.23 5.18
CA SER A 223 -2.57 13.35 3.98
C SER A 223 -4.00 12.89 4.23
N VAL A 224 -4.18 11.74 4.91
CA VAL A 224 -5.51 11.23 5.27
C VAL A 224 -6.25 12.21 6.19
N ILE A 225 -5.57 12.80 7.18
CA ILE A 225 -6.17 13.79 8.08
C ILE A 225 -6.61 15.04 7.32
N VAL A 226 -5.79 15.55 6.39
CA VAL A 226 -6.15 16.70 5.55
C VAL A 226 -7.35 16.37 4.66
N THR A 227 -7.38 15.19 4.05
CA THR A 227 -8.52 14.72 3.25
C THR A 227 -9.78 14.59 4.12
N ALA A 228 -9.65 14.07 5.35
CA ALA A 228 -10.75 13.97 6.30
C ALA A 228 -11.33 15.36 6.62
N TYR A 229 -10.47 16.33 6.92
CA TYR A 229 -10.90 17.70 7.21
C TYR A 229 -11.63 18.33 6.02
N TYR A 230 -11.08 18.19 4.81
CA TYR A 230 -11.73 18.70 3.60
C TYR A 230 -13.12 18.07 3.40
N ASN A 231 -13.22 16.75 3.47
CA ASN A 231 -14.47 16.03 3.18
C ASN A 231 -15.54 16.23 4.26
N PHE A 232 -15.16 16.24 5.53
CA PHE A 232 -16.12 16.29 6.64
C PHE A 232 -16.46 17.71 7.10
N VAL A 233 -15.59 18.70 6.85
CA VAL A 233 -15.81 20.09 7.27
C VAL A 233 -16.12 20.99 6.07
N ILE A 234 -15.22 21.05 5.08
CA ILE A 234 -15.34 22.03 3.98
C ILE A 234 -16.45 21.63 3.01
N ALA A 235 -16.38 20.41 2.47
CA ALA A 235 -17.38 19.93 1.51
C ALA A 235 -18.77 19.77 2.15
N ALA A 236 -18.83 19.44 3.44
CA ALA A 236 -20.09 19.38 4.18
C ALA A 236 -20.74 20.76 4.33
N ARG A 237 -19.96 21.82 4.62
CA ARG A 237 -20.45 23.21 4.68
C ARG A 237 -20.99 23.70 3.34
N GLN A 238 -20.28 23.41 2.25
CA GLN A 238 -20.74 23.80 0.90
C GLN A 238 -22.07 23.17 0.50
N LYS A 239 -22.37 21.95 0.96
CA LYS A 239 -23.69 21.32 0.75
C LYS A 239 -24.80 21.93 1.60
N ALA A 240 -24.46 22.51 2.75
CA ALA A 240 -25.41 23.13 3.67
C ALA A 240 -25.79 24.57 3.30
N GLU A 241 -25.07 25.21 2.37
CA GLU A 241 -25.39 26.52 1.80
C GLU A 241 -26.06 26.38 0.42
N PRO A 242 -27.38 26.14 0.33
CA PRO A 242 -28.06 26.19 -0.96
C PRO A 242 -28.08 27.63 -1.47
N LYS A 243 -27.51 27.85 -2.66
CA LYS A 243 -27.53 29.06 -3.50
C LYS A 243 -28.42 30.21 -2.97
N LYS A 244 -27.84 31.12 -2.18
CA LYS A 244 -28.49 32.40 -1.82
C LYS A 244 -28.58 33.40 -2.98
N GLU A 245 -27.97 33.12 -4.14
CA GLU A 245 -27.84 34.08 -5.25
C GLU A 245 -28.92 34.01 -6.35
N ALA A 246 -29.98 33.19 -6.19
CA ALA A 246 -31.03 33.08 -7.23
C ALA A 246 -32.26 33.98 -6.99
N LYS A 247 -32.23 34.93 -6.05
CA LYS A 247 -33.38 35.81 -5.73
C LYS A 247 -33.06 37.32 -5.71
N GLU A 248 -32.15 37.78 -6.57
CA GLU A 248 -31.93 39.23 -6.77
C GLU A 248 -31.84 39.60 -8.26
N LYS A 249 -32.90 39.26 -9.00
CA LYS A 249 -33.37 39.96 -10.21
C LYS A 249 -34.89 39.77 -10.17
N THR A 250 -35.70 40.76 -9.81
CA THR A 250 -35.96 42.00 -10.55
C THR A 250 -36.71 42.99 -9.65
N PRO A 251 -36.29 44.26 -9.51
CA PRO A 251 -37.19 45.36 -9.14
C PRO A 251 -37.73 46.05 -10.41
N ASP A 252 -39.04 46.23 -10.40
CA ASP A 252 -39.83 47.29 -11.04
C ASP A 252 -39.92 47.37 -12.57
N ALA A 253 -41.04 46.87 -13.08
CA ALA A 253 -41.75 47.48 -14.20
C ALA A 253 -43.08 48.02 -13.68
N GLN A 254 -43.17 49.34 -13.52
CA GLN A 254 -44.40 50.12 -13.55
C GLN A 254 -44.21 51.24 -14.57
#